data_AF-A0A5J4TSM9-F1
#
_entry.id   AF-A0A5J4TSM9-F1
#
_cell.length_a   1.000
_cell.length_b   1.000
_cell.length_c   1.000
_cell.angle_alpha   90.00
_cell.angle_beta   90.00
_cell.angle_gamma   90.00
#
_symmetry.space_group_name_H-M   'P 1'
#
loop_
_entity.id
_entity.type
_entity.pdbx_description
1 polymer ?
#
loop_
_entity_poly.entity_id
_entity_poly.type
_entity_poly.pdbx_seq_one_letter_code
_entity_poly.pdbx_strand_id
1 'polypeptide(L)'
;MSLCSEIGYAFEGLMNNIAPTIIFIFIGAILAVGMIFLNCKGKPFINTQSEDFKNQSLPKQKDPTLVEPSTRFLQNKKMRKYDWLVYADYIYTHALKRHKHDPYLYFMYANFLQYYRKNTVKAQSVYRQA
;
A
#
# COMPACT_ATOMS: atom_id res chain seq x y z
N MET A 1 21.14 44.88 22.05
CA MET A 1 19.76 44.80 22.58
C MET A 1 18.73 45.48 21.66
N SER A 2 19.09 46.52 20.87
CA SER A 2 18.15 47.20 19.96
C SER A 2 17.58 46.36 18.81
N LEU A 3 18.38 45.45 18.21
CA LEU A 3 17.92 44.62 17.08
C LEU A 3 16.70 43.75 17.39
N CYS A 4 16.64 43.19 18.61
CA CYS A 4 15.51 42.34 19.02
C CYS A 4 14.22 43.17 19.21
N SER A 5 14.36 44.41 19.69
CA SER A 5 13.25 45.35 19.84
C SER A 5 12.70 45.79 18.49
N GLU A 6 13.59 46.06 17.52
CA GLU A 6 13.22 46.53 16.18
C GLU A 6 12.50 45.45 15.35
N ILE A 7 12.95 44.19 15.46
CA ILE A 7 12.26 43.04 14.87
C ILE A 7 10.88 42.84 15.52
N GLY A 8 10.78 43.05 16.84
CA GLY A 8 9.51 42.99 17.57
C GLY A 8 8.49 44.02 17.06
N TYR A 9 8.89 45.28 16.92
CA TYR A 9 8.02 46.35 16.38
C TYR A 9 7.62 46.11 14.92
N ALA A 10 8.53 45.60 14.08
CA ALA A 10 8.22 45.24 12.70
C ALA A 10 7.21 44.08 12.62
N PHE A 11 7.33 43.07 13.49
CA PHE A 11 6.37 41.97 13.59
C PHE A 11 5.00 42.43 14.10
N GLU A 12 4.97 43.32 15.08
CA GLU A 12 3.73 43.83 15.67
C GLU A 12 2.94 44.70 14.68
N GLY A 13 3.64 45.52 13.87
CA GLY A 13 3.04 46.23 12.73
C GLY A 13 2.52 45.30 11.63
N LEU A 14 3.16 44.14 11.44
CA LEU A 14 2.72 43.11 10.49
C LEU A 14 1.48 42.35 11.00
N MET A 15 1.41 42.08 12.31
CA MET A 15 0.31 41.36 12.96
C MET A 15 -0.97 42.19 13.11
N ASN A 16 -0.87 43.52 13.22
CA ASN A 16 -2.04 44.41 13.18
C ASN A 16 -2.66 44.52 11.78
N ASN A 17 -2.01 43.96 10.76
CA ASN A 17 -2.55 43.87 9.42
C ASN A 17 -3.30 42.53 9.25
N ILE A 18 -4.50 42.58 8.68
CA ILE A 18 -5.31 41.38 8.42
C ILE A 18 -4.70 40.47 7.32
N ALA A 19 -3.71 41.00 6.60
CA ALA A 19 -3.04 40.37 5.46
C ALA A 19 -2.35 39.02 5.76
N PRO A 20 -1.46 38.87 6.76
CA PRO A 20 -0.83 37.57 7.08
C PRO A 20 -1.85 36.48 7.40
N THR A 21 -2.89 36.80 8.18
CA THR A 21 -3.95 35.84 8.54
C THR A 21 -4.70 35.32 7.32
N ILE A 22 -5.03 36.21 6.38
CA ILE A 22 -5.69 35.85 5.12
C ILE A 22 -4.81 34.90 4.29
N ILE A 23 -3.50 35.20 4.18
CA ILE A 23 -2.55 34.39 3.41
C ILE A 23 -2.45 32.96 3.98
N PHE A 24 -2.37 32.81 5.31
CA PHE A 24 -2.33 31.50 5.95
C PHE A 24 -3.60 30.67 5.70
N ILE A 25 -4.78 31.31 5.71
CA ILE A 25 -6.05 30.65 5.40
C ILE A 25 -6.08 30.14 3.96
N PHE A 26 -5.62 30.95 3.00
CA PHE A 26 -5.58 30.53 1.58
C PHE A 26 -4.61 29.36 1.35
N ILE A 27 -3.41 29.40 1.94
CA ILE A 27 -2.44 28.30 1.83
C ILE A 27 -3.01 27.01 2.42
N GLY A 28 -3.63 27.09 3.61
CA GLY A 28 -4.29 25.96 4.25
C GLY A 28 -5.42 25.37 3.41
N ALA A 29 -6.26 26.22 2.81
CA ALA A 29 -7.36 25.79 1.96
C ALA A 29 -6.87 25.07 0.69
N ILE A 30 -5.83 25.57 0.04
CA ILE A 30 -5.25 24.95 -1.17
C ILE A 30 -4.69 23.55 -0.84
N LEU A 31 -3.98 23.42 0.28
CA LEU A 31 -3.42 22.13 0.72
C LEU A 31 -4.52 21.11 1.04
N ALA A 32 -5.61 21.54 1.69
CA ALA A 32 -6.74 20.67 2.01
C ALA A 32 -7.45 20.15 0.75
N VAL A 33 -7.72 21.05 -0.22
CA VAL A 33 -8.35 20.67 -1.50
C VAL A 33 -7.45 19.73 -2.31
N GLY A 34 -6.14 19.98 -2.33
CA GLY A 34 -5.16 19.11 -3.00
C GLY A 34 -5.16 17.68 -2.45
N MET A 35 -5.20 17.52 -1.12
CA MET A 35 -5.23 16.21 -0.46
C MET A 35 -6.53 15.43 -0.75
N ILE A 36 -7.67 16.12 -0.80
CA ILE A 36 -8.96 15.49 -1.14
C ILE A 36 -8.94 15.00 -2.60
N PHE A 37 -8.41 15.80 -3.52
CA PHE A 37 -8.33 15.45 -4.94
C PHE A 37 -7.39 14.25 -5.20
N LEU A 38 -6.29 14.16 -4.46
CA LEU A 38 -5.38 13.00 -4.46
C LEU A 38 -6.07 11.73 -3.97
N ASN A 39 -6.95 11.84 -2.96
CA ASN A 39 -7.68 10.69 -2.43
C ASN A 39 -8.74 10.15 -3.42
N CYS A 40 -9.44 11.04 -4.15
CA CYS A 40 -10.49 10.64 -5.10
C CYS A 40 -9.99 9.91 -6.36
N LYS A 41 -8.73 10.11 -6.78
CA LYS A 41 -8.13 9.34 -7.89
C LYS A 41 -7.65 7.94 -7.49
N GLY A 42 -7.67 7.61 -6.21
CA GLY A 42 -7.27 6.32 -5.66
C GLY A 42 -8.36 5.24 -5.66
N LYS A 43 -9.33 5.26 -6.56
CA LYS A 43 -10.29 4.14 -6.68
C LYS A 43 -9.60 2.96 -7.38
N PRO A 44 -9.36 1.81 -6.70
CA PRO A 44 -8.96 0.62 -7.40
C PRO A 44 -10.16 0.17 -8.26
N PHE A 45 -9.96 0.12 -9.57
CA PHE A 45 -10.88 -0.53 -10.48
C PHE A 45 -10.91 -2.03 -10.13
N ILE A 46 -11.85 -2.43 -9.26
CA ILE A 46 -12.14 -3.85 -9.01
C ILE A 46 -12.95 -4.32 -10.20
N ASN A 47 -12.30 -5.07 -11.09
CA ASN A 47 -12.97 -5.79 -12.17
C ASN A 47 -13.79 -6.92 -11.55
N THR A 48 -15.11 -6.90 -11.75
CA THR A 48 -16.07 -7.95 -11.40
C THR A 48 -15.91 -9.17 -12.34
N GLN A 49 -14.74 -9.81 -12.33
CA GLN A 49 -14.49 -11.13 -12.95
C GLN A 49 -13.95 -12.15 -11.95
N SER A 50 -14.06 -11.90 -10.65
CA SER A 50 -13.67 -12.86 -9.60
C SER A 50 -14.66 -14.01 -9.42
N GLU A 51 -15.81 -13.99 -10.11
CA GLU A 51 -16.84 -15.03 -9.99
C GLU A 51 -16.42 -16.35 -10.65
N ASP A 52 -15.59 -16.32 -11.69
CA ASP A 52 -15.13 -17.54 -12.38
C ASP A 52 -14.15 -18.36 -11.53
N PHE A 53 -13.35 -17.71 -10.67
CA PHE A 53 -12.47 -18.42 -9.72
C PHE A 53 -13.21 -19.05 -8.53
N LYS A 54 -14.44 -18.62 -8.22
CA LYS A 54 -15.21 -19.19 -7.10
C LYS A 54 -15.66 -20.62 -7.37
N ASN A 55 -15.90 -20.97 -8.63
CA ASN A 55 -16.49 -22.25 -9.02
C ASN A 55 -15.46 -23.30 -9.45
N GLN A 56 -14.21 -22.90 -9.70
CA GLN A 56 -13.15 -23.84 -10.05
C GLN A 56 -12.40 -24.27 -8.79
N SER A 57 -12.61 -25.52 -8.36
CA SER A 57 -11.85 -26.10 -7.25
C SER A 57 -10.38 -26.20 -7.64
N LEU A 58 -9.59 -25.22 -7.20
CA LEU A 58 -8.16 -25.17 -7.45
C LEU A 58 -7.46 -26.39 -6.85
N PRO A 59 -6.42 -26.94 -7.50
CA PRO A 59 -5.71 -28.11 -7.01
C PRO A 59 -5.20 -27.84 -5.59
N LYS A 60 -5.65 -28.67 -4.64
CA LYS A 60 -5.27 -28.55 -3.23
C LYS A 60 -3.80 -28.93 -3.08
N GLN A 61 -2.92 -27.95 -3.03
CA GLN A 61 -1.50 -28.19 -2.81
C GLN A 61 -1.28 -28.64 -1.36
N LYS A 62 -0.75 -29.86 -1.18
CA LYS A 62 -0.51 -30.47 0.14
C LYS A 62 0.81 -29.99 0.75
N ASP A 63 1.86 -29.93 -0.05
CA ASP A 63 3.22 -29.65 0.44
C ASP A 63 3.60 -28.16 0.34
N PRO A 64 4.30 -27.60 1.36
CA PRO A 64 4.72 -26.20 1.39
C PRO A 64 5.78 -25.89 0.33
N THR A 65 6.66 -26.85 0.05
CA THR A 65 7.73 -26.74 -0.95
C THR A 65 7.23 -26.62 -2.37
N LEU A 66 6.00 -27.07 -2.66
CA LEU A 66 5.39 -26.94 -3.98
C LEU A 66 4.87 -25.52 -4.25
N VAL A 67 4.81 -24.65 -3.23
CA VAL A 67 4.32 -23.26 -3.37
C VAL A 67 5.22 -22.46 -4.29
N GLU A 68 6.53 -22.53 -4.10
CA GLU A 68 7.49 -21.80 -4.93
C GLU A 68 7.37 -22.18 -6.42
N PRO A 69 7.44 -23.48 -6.82
CA PRO A 69 7.19 -23.90 -8.20
C PRO A 69 5.85 -23.44 -8.76
N SER A 70 4.78 -23.55 -7.97
CA SER A 70 3.43 -23.16 -8.40
C SER A 70 3.30 -21.67 -8.70
N THR A 71 4.18 -20.84 -8.15
CA THR A 71 4.20 -19.37 -8.33
C THR A 71 5.25 -18.90 -9.34
N ARG A 72 6.06 -19.80 -9.93
CA ARG A 72 7.13 -19.42 -10.88
C ARG A 72 6.63 -18.69 -12.12
N PHE A 73 5.38 -18.91 -12.53
CA PHE A 73 4.78 -18.18 -13.65
C PHE A 73 4.87 -16.66 -13.47
N LEU A 74 4.93 -16.16 -12.23
CA LEU A 74 5.06 -14.74 -11.91
C LEU A 74 6.37 -14.11 -12.43
N GLN A 75 7.43 -14.91 -12.62
CA GLN A 75 8.69 -14.44 -13.19
C GLN A 75 8.50 -13.89 -14.60
N ASN A 76 7.57 -14.46 -15.37
CA ASN A 76 7.23 -13.97 -16.70
C ASN A 76 6.35 -12.72 -16.62
N LYS A 77 6.83 -11.59 -17.16
CA LYS A 77 6.10 -10.30 -17.17
C LYS A 77 4.71 -10.39 -17.80
N LYS A 78 4.52 -11.24 -18.81
CA LYS A 78 3.22 -11.40 -19.50
C LYS A 78 2.16 -12.09 -18.65
N MET A 79 2.58 -12.88 -17.66
CA MET A 79 1.70 -13.67 -16.79
C MET A 79 1.32 -12.94 -15.49
N ARG A 80 1.90 -11.74 -15.25
CA ARG A 80 1.57 -10.87 -14.10
C ARG A 80 0.25 -10.10 -14.30
N LYS A 81 -0.79 -10.78 -14.78
CA LYS A 81 -2.15 -10.22 -14.86
C LYS A 81 -2.81 -10.29 -13.48
N TYR A 82 -3.82 -9.45 -13.26
CA TYR A 82 -4.52 -9.35 -11.99
C TYR A 82 -5.03 -10.71 -11.50
N ASP A 83 -5.68 -11.49 -12.36
CA ASP A 83 -6.27 -12.78 -12.03
C ASP A 83 -5.22 -13.80 -11.53
N TRP A 84 -4.06 -13.82 -12.17
CA TRP A 84 -2.94 -14.67 -11.78
C TRP A 84 -2.30 -14.24 -10.45
N LEU A 85 -2.33 -12.94 -10.13
CA LEU A 85 -1.90 -12.44 -8.82
C LEU A 85 -2.90 -12.83 -7.73
N VAL A 86 -4.20 -12.81 -8.01
CA VAL A 86 -5.24 -13.28 -7.08
C VAL A 86 -5.08 -14.78 -6.82
N TYR A 87 -4.84 -15.57 -7.88
CA TYR A 87 -4.54 -16.98 -7.76
C TYR A 87 -3.29 -17.26 -6.90
N ALA A 88 -2.20 -16.53 -7.12
CA ALA A 88 -0.99 -16.65 -6.31
C ALA A 88 -1.25 -16.32 -4.83
N ASP A 89 -2.00 -15.25 -4.55
CA ASP A 89 -2.39 -14.87 -3.18
C ASP A 89 -3.23 -15.97 -2.51
N TYR A 90 -4.13 -16.62 -3.25
CA TYR A 90 -4.88 -17.78 -2.77
C TYR A 90 -3.97 -18.94 -2.41
N ILE A 91 -3.00 -19.31 -3.26
CA ILE A 91 -2.06 -20.39 -2.97
C ILE A 91 -1.28 -20.10 -1.69
N TYR A 92 -0.68 -18.91 -1.57
CA TYR A 92 0.12 -18.55 -0.40
C TYR A 92 -0.72 -18.54 0.88
N THR A 93 -1.90 -17.93 0.86
CA THR A 93 -2.78 -17.88 2.05
C THR A 93 -3.27 -19.27 2.46
N HIS A 94 -3.58 -20.14 1.49
CA HIS A 94 -3.95 -21.52 1.77
C HIS A 94 -2.77 -22.33 2.34
N ALA A 95 -1.56 -22.16 1.80
CA ALA A 95 -0.36 -22.81 2.31
C ALA A 95 -0.02 -22.36 3.74
N LEU A 96 -0.09 -21.05 4.03
CA LEU A 96 0.16 -20.49 5.37
C LEU A 96 -0.84 -20.99 6.41
N LYS A 97 -2.10 -21.22 6.03
CA LYS A 97 -3.10 -21.82 6.94
C LYS A 97 -2.72 -23.22 7.41
N ARG A 98 -2.03 -24.00 6.56
CA ARG A 98 -1.61 -25.37 6.85
C ARG A 98 -0.25 -25.43 7.52
N HIS A 99 0.68 -24.60 7.08
CA HIS A 99 2.09 -24.60 7.48
C HIS A 99 2.42 -23.31 8.24
N LYS A 100 1.76 -23.12 9.40
CA LYS A 100 1.84 -21.87 10.18
C LYS A 100 3.22 -21.59 10.80
N HIS A 101 4.08 -22.60 10.89
CA HIS A 101 5.40 -22.53 11.52
C HIS A 101 6.55 -22.58 10.49
N ASP A 102 6.26 -22.47 9.19
CA ASP A 102 7.29 -22.44 8.16
C ASP A 102 7.71 -20.98 7.86
N PRO A 103 8.85 -20.50 8.41
CA PRO A 103 9.29 -19.11 8.22
C PRO A 103 9.63 -18.79 6.76
N TYR A 104 10.09 -19.79 6.00
CA TYR A 104 10.40 -19.62 4.58
C TYR A 104 9.14 -19.27 3.78
N LEU A 105 8.00 -19.86 4.13
CA LEU A 105 6.72 -19.59 3.48
C LEU A 105 6.22 -18.17 3.75
N TYR A 106 6.38 -17.65 4.97
CA TYR A 106 6.07 -16.25 5.30
C TYR A 106 6.99 -15.29 4.55
N PHE A 107 8.28 -15.58 4.49
CA PHE A 107 9.25 -14.77 3.74
C PHE A 107 8.89 -14.69 2.24
N MET A 108 8.58 -15.83 1.62
CA MET A 108 8.16 -15.89 0.22
C MET A 108 6.84 -15.14 -0.03
N TYR A 109 5.87 -15.27 0.88
CA TYR A 109 4.61 -14.53 0.79
C TYR A 109 4.80 -13.02 0.94
N ALA A 110 5.64 -12.58 1.88
CA ALA A 110 5.96 -11.18 2.08
C ALA A 110 6.67 -10.58 0.84
N ASN A 111 7.62 -11.30 0.25
CA ASN A 111 8.24 -10.92 -1.02
C ASN A 111 7.19 -10.79 -2.15
N PHE A 112 6.26 -11.74 -2.23
CA PHE A 112 5.18 -11.68 -3.21
C PHE A 112 4.33 -10.40 -3.04
N LEU A 113 3.95 -10.08 -1.81
CA LEU A 113 3.17 -8.89 -1.48
C LEU A 113 3.92 -7.60 -1.80
N GLN A 114 5.21 -7.54 -1.48
CA GLN A 114 6.08 -6.39 -1.71
C GLN A 114 6.28 -6.12 -3.20
N TYR A 115 6.68 -7.13 -3.98
CA TYR A 115 7.12 -6.92 -5.37
C TYR A 115 5.98 -6.99 -6.39
N TYR A 116 4.95 -7.82 -6.17
CA TYR A 116 3.90 -8.04 -7.16
C TYR A 116 2.61 -7.31 -6.82
N ARG A 117 2.10 -7.45 -5.58
CA ARG A 117 0.89 -6.73 -5.16
C ARG A 117 1.15 -5.28 -4.75
N LYS A 118 2.42 -4.89 -4.57
CA LYS A 118 2.85 -3.57 -4.07
C LYS A 118 2.16 -3.19 -2.75
N ASN A 119 1.81 -4.18 -1.93
CA ASN A 119 1.19 -3.97 -0.62
C ASN A 119 2.28 -4.04 0.45
N THR A 120 2.99 -2.92 0.60
CA THR A 120 4.15 -2.81 1.50
C THR A 120 3.76 -2.95 2.96
N VAL A 121 2.59 -2.41 3.37
CA VAL A 121 2.08 -2.50 4.74
C VAL A 121 1.84 -3.94 5.15
N LYS A 122 1.14 -4.71 4.30
CA LYS A 122 0.89 -6.13 4.56
C LYS A 122 2.16 -6.96 4.45
N ALA A 123 3.07 -6.62 3.53
CA ALA A 123 4.36 -7.30 3.45
C ALA A 123 5.17 -7.14 4.74
N GLN A 124 5.24 -5.92 5.29
CA GLN A 124 5.93 -5.66 6.56
C GLN A 124 5.32 -6.42 7.74
N SER A 125 3.99 -6.54 7.81
CA SER A 125 3.37 -7.32 8.88
C SER A 125 3.66 -8.81 8.76
N VAL A 126 3.72 -9.35 7.53
CA VAL A 126 4.08 -10.75 7.27
C VAL A 126 5.57 -11.00 7.50
N TYR A 127 6.48 -10.07 7.15
CA TYR A 127 7.91 -10.20 7.45
C TYR A 127 8.20 -10.30 8.94
N ARG A 128 7.40 -9.62 9.78
CA ARG A 128 7.54 -9.74 11.24
C ARG A 128 7.06 -11.08 11.80
N GLN A 129 6.32 -11.86 11.01
CA GLN A 129 5.82 -13.19 11.37
C GLN A 129 6.69 -14.32 10.81
N ALA A 130 7.57 -14.01 9.85
CA ALA A 130 8.58 -14.91 9.32
C ALA A 130 9.74 -15.06 10.31
#